data_AF-A0A167K2T9-F1
#
_entry.id   AF-A0A167K2T9-F1
#
_cell.length_a   1.000
_cell.length_b   1.000
_cell.length_c   1.000
_cell.angle_alpha   90.00
_cell.angle_beta   90.00
_cell.angle_gamma   90.00
#
_symmetry.space_group_name_H-M   'P 1'
#
loop_
_entity.id
_entity.type
_entity.pdbx_description
1 polymer ?
#
loop_
_entity_poly.entity_id
_entity_poly.type
_entity_poly.pdbx_seq_one_letter_code
_entity_poly.pdbx_strand_id
1 'polypeptide(L)'
;MNNIDNSVIQLLQDIQDALISLKNGQEALEKKQDAIQLEITSLHNELKDRELPDNTIVASVNMIEQDLGISPTAEVKGAINTCTKHICDQLAALSSVQILGPNSS
;
A
#
# COMPACT_ATOMS: atom_id res chain seq x y z
N MET A 1 40.39 42.94 12.12
CA MET A 1 39.39 42.37 11.20
C MET A 1 38.79 43.49 10.38
N ASN A 2 38.72 43.33 9.06
CA ASN A 2 37.98 44.27 8.20
C ASN A 2 36.49 43.86 8.11
N ASN A 3 35.64 44.71 7.55
CA ASN A 3 34.19 44.46 7.40
C ASN A 3 33.85 43.25 6.49
N ILE A 4 34.71 42.96 5.53
CA ILE A 4 34.61 41.80 4.63
C ILE A 4 34.84 40.51 5.43
N ASP A 5 35.81 40.47 6.34
CA ASP A 5 36.08 39.29 7.19
C ASP A 5 34.84 38.93 8.03
N ASN A 6 34.19 39.94 8.63
CA ASN A 6 32.99 39.74 9.44
C ASN A 6 31.79 39.25 8.59
N SER A 7 31.64 39.76 7.37
CA SER A 7 30.57 39.33 6.45
C SER A 7 30.77 37.89 5.98
N VAL A 8 32.02 37.48 5.75
CA VAL A 8 32.36 36.10 5.38
C VAL A 8 32.12 35.15 6.55
N ILE A 9 32.46 35.54 7.78
CA ILE A 9 32.18 34.73 8.98
C ILE A 9 30.68 34.52 9.17
N GLN A 10 29.87 35.58 9.03
CA GLN A 10 28.41 35.48 9.15
C GLN A 10 27.82 34.53 8.10
N LEU A 11 28.26 34.66 6.84
CA LEU A 11 27.81 33.77 5.77
C LEU A 11 28.13 32.31 6.06
N LEU A 12 29.32 32.01 6.61
CA LEU A 12 29.70 30.65 6.97
C LEU A 12 28.85 30.09 8.12
N GLN A 13 28.47 30.92 9.09
CA GLN A 13 27.59 30.55 10.19
C GLN A 13 26.17 30.25 9.68
N ASP A 14 25.63 31.14 8.84
CA ASP A 14 24.30 30.95 8.26
C ASP A 14 24.24 29.67 7.40
N ILE A 15 25.30 29.38 6.64
CA ILE A 15 25.43 28.13 5.88
C ILE A 15 25.47 26.92 6.84
N GLN A 16 26.22 27.01 7.93
CA GLN A 16 26.32 25.93 8.91
C GLN A 16 24.95 25.62 9.55
N ASP A 17 24.21 26.65 9.95
CA ASP A 17 22.88 26.51 10.54
C ASP A 17 21.87 25.91 9.55
N ALA A 18 21.91 26.35 8.29
CA ALA A 18 21.08 25.78 7.23
C ALA A 18 21.39 24.30 7.00
N LEU A 19 22.68 23.91 6.99
CA LEU A 19 23.10 22.51 6.84
C LEU A 19 22.65 21.64 8.01
N ILE A 20 22.72 22.14 9.25
CA ILE A 20 22.24 21.43 10.43
C ILE A 20 20.72 21.21 10.33
N SER A 21 19.97 22.24 9.97
CA SER A 21 18.52 22.15 9.82
C SER A 21 18.12 21.14 8.73
N LEU A 22 18.83 21.16 7.60
CA LEU A 22 18.62 20.21 6.50
C LEU A 22 18.89 18.76 6.94
N LYS A 23 20.00 18.52 7.65
CA LYS A 23 20.35 17.19 8.18
C LYS A 23 19.28 16.66 9.12
N ASN A 24 18.79 17.50 10.05
CA ASN A 24 17.73 17.11 10.98
C ASN A 24 16.42 16.78 10.26
N GLY A 25 16.08 17.55 9.20
CA GLY A 25 14.92 17.28 8.36
C GLY A 25 15.03 15.94 7.61
N GLN A 26 16.22 15.61 7.10
CA GLN A 26 16.48 14.32 6.45
C GLN A 26 16.33 13.15 7.41
N GLU A 27 16.90 13.23 8.62
CA GLU A 27 16.75 12.18 9.64
C GLU A 27 15.29 11.96 10.06
N ALA A 28 14.49 13.03 10.11
CA ALA A 28 13.07 12.93 10.40
C ALA A 28 12.27 12.27 9.26
N LEU A 29 12.65 12.54 8.01
CA LEU A 29 12.05 11.90 6.84
C LEU A 29 12.39 10.41 6.76
N GLU A 30 13.65 10.05 7.02
CA GLU A 30 14.11 8.66 7.04
C GLU A 30 13.32 7.82 8.06
N LYS A 31 13.17 8.32 9.28
CA LYS A 31 12.34 7.66 10.32
C LYS A 31 10.88 7.47 9.90
N LYS A 32 10.31 8.44 9.19
CA LYS A 32 8.93 8.33 8.66
C LYS A 32 8.87 7.28 7.55
N GLN A 33 9.87 7.22 6.69
CA GLN A 33 9.95 6.24 5.63
C GLN A 33 10.09 4.82 6.18
N ASP A 34 10.90 4.62 7.22
CA ASP A 34 11.01 3.33 7.92
C ASP A 34 9.68 2.88 8.54
N ALA A 35 8.95 3.81 9.17
CA ALA A 35 7.64 3.52 9.74
C ALA A 35 6.61 3.11 8.67
N ILE A 36 6.59 3.83 7.54
CA ILE A 36 5.73 3.51 6.40
C ILE A 36 6.10 2.15 5.81
N GLN A 37 7.40 1.86 5.67
CA GLN A 37 7.88 0.57 5.16
C GLN A 37 7.44 -0.59 6.06
N LEU A 38 7.46 -0.39 7.38
CA LEU A 38 6.98 -1.37 8.36
C LEU A 38 5.47 -1.61 8.23
N GLU A 39 4.67 -0.54 8.11
CA GLU A 39 3.21 -0.66 7.90
C GLU A 39 2.88 -1.38 6.59
N ILE A 40 3.55 -1.03 5.49
CA ILE A 40 3.37 -1.71 4.19
C ILE A 40 3.71 -3.19 4.32
N THR A 41 4.79 -3.54 5.02
CA THR A 41 5.19 -4.94 5.23
C THR A 41 4.16 -5.69 6.06
N SER A 42 3.60 -5.06 7.11
CA SER A 42 2.52 -5.63 7.91
C SER A 42 1.27 -5.88 7.06
N LEU A 43 0.84 -4.87 6.30
CA LEU A 43 -0.32 -4.97 5.40
C LEU A 43 -0.10 -6.05 4.34
N HIS A 44 1.11 -6.14 3.77
CA HIS A 44 1.46 -7.17 2.82
C HIS A 44 1.30 -8.57 3.41
N ASN A 45 1.78 -8.80 4.64
CA ASN A 45 1.62 -10.08 5.31
C ASN A 45 0.14 -10.39 5.63
N GLU A 46 -0.62 -9.41 6.13
CA GLU A 46 -2.06 -9.56 6.38
C GLU A 46 -2.87 -9.86 5.11
N LEU A 47 -2.45 -9.30 3.97
CA LEU A 47 -3.06 -9.54 2.67
C LEU A 47 -2.57 -10.83 2.01
N LYS A 48 -1.33 -11.26 2.28
CA LYS A 48 -0.78 -12.54 1.80
C LYS A 48 -1.53 -13.73 2.41
N ASP A 49 -1.88 -13.66 3.69
CA ASP A 49 -2.72 -14.68 4.33
C ASP A 49 -4.18 -14.61 3.89
N ARG A 50 -4.58 -13.48 3.27
CA ARG A 50 -5.80 -13.32 2.48
C ARG A 50 -5.50 -13.41 0.99
N GLU A 51 -4.71 -14.40 0.56
CA GLU A 51 -4.88 -14.91 -0.80
C GLU A 51 -6.39 -15.06 -1.00
N LEU A 52 -6.98 -14.18 -1.80
CA LEU A 52 -8.28 -14.38 -2.42
C LEU A 52 -7.99 -15.51 -3.38
N PRO A 53 -8.24 -16.75 -2.98
CA PRO A 53 -7.80 -17.84 -3.80
C PRO A 53 -8.65 -17.74 -5.07
N ASP A 54 -8.17 -18.30 -6.17
CA ASP A 54 -9.01 -18.61 -7.34
C ASP A 54 -10.29 -19.40 -6.95
N ASN A 55 -10.33 -19.87 -5.70
CA ASN A 55 -11.46 -20.38 -4.97
C ASN A 55 -12.52 -19.34 -4.55
N THR A 56 -12.49 -18.05 -4.91
CA THR A 56 -13.48 -17.06 -4.42
C THR A 56 -14.93 -17.54 -4.63
N ILE A 57 -15.16 -18.30 -5.70
CA ILE A 57 -16.41 -19.02 -5.97
C ILE A 57 -16.62 -20.17 -4.98
N VAL A 58 -15.61 -21.01 -4.72
CA VAL A 58 -15.64 -22.10 -3.73
C VAL A 58 -15.87 -21.56 -2.31
N ALA A 59 -15.18 -20.50 -1.90
CA ALA A 59 -15.39 -19.84 -0.62
C ALA A 59 -16.82 -19.28 -0.52
N SER A 60 -17.31 -18.59 -1.55
CA SER A 60 -18.68 -18.07 -1.59
C SER A 60 -19.73 -19.19 -1.57
N VAL A 61 -19.49 -20.29 -2.30
CA VAL A 61 -20.34 -21.49 -2.32
C VAL A 61 -20.34 -22.18 -0.95
N ASN A 62 -19.17 -22.33 -0.33
CA ASN A 62 -19.04 -22.94 0.99
C ASN A 62 -19.72 -22.11 2.08
N MET A 63 -19.63 -20.78 2.01
CA MET A 63 -20.35 -19.89 2.93
C MET A 63 -21.88 -20.01 2.75
N ILE A 64 -22.37 -20.07 1.52
CA ILE A 64 -23.80 -20.30 1.25
C ILE A 64 -24.26 -21.67 1.78
N GLU A 65 -23.45 -22.72 1.61
CA GLU A 65 -23.75 -24.05 2.15
C GLU A 65 -23.75 -24.07 3.68
N GLN A 66 -22.79 -23.40 4.32
CA GLN A 66 -22.66 -23.39 5.78
C GLN A 66 -23.69 -22.50 6.48
N ASP A 67 -23.94 -21.29 5.97
CA ASP A 67 -24.76 -20.29 6.63
C ASP A 67 -26.25 -20.44 6.30
N LEU A 68 -26.57 -20.94 5.09
CA LEU A 68 -27.95 -21.08 4.63
C LEU A 68 -28.38 -22.54 4.50
N GLY A 69 -27.47 -23.52 4.58
CA GLY A 69 -27.78 -24.94 4.41
C GLY A 69 -28.16 -25.32 2.97
N ILE A 70 -27.89 -24.45 2.00
CA ILE A 70 -28.29 -24.63 0.60
C ILE A 70 -27.06 -25.03 -0.20
N SER A 71 -27.11 -26.19 -0.86
CA SER A 71 -26.08 -26.56 -1.86
C SER A 71 -26.38 -25.89 -3.20
N PRO A 72 -25.54 -24.95 -3.67
CA PRO A 72 -25.79 -24.23 -4.91
C PRO A 72 -25.73 -25.17 -6.12
N THR A 73 -26.73 -25.06 -7.00
CA THR A 73 -26.74 -25.79 -8.27
C THR A 73 -25.61 -25.30 -9.20
N ALA A 74 -25.29 -26.07 -10.24
CA ALA A 74 -24.27 -25.67 -11.22
C ALA A 74 -24.58 -24.32 -11.89
N GLU A 75 -25.85 -24.03 -12.12
CA GLU A 75 -26.33 -22.74 -12.65
C GLU A 75 -26.02 -21.58 -11.69
N VAL A 76 -26.36 -21.74 -10.41
CA VAL A 76 -26.07 -20.73 -9.38
C VAL A 76 -24.57 -20.51 -9.22
N LYS A 77 -23.77 -21.58 -9.27
CA LYS A 77 -22.29 -21.49 -9.27
C LYS A 77 -21.77 -20.69 -10.48
N GLY A 78 -22.36 -20.90 -11.66
CA GLY A 78 -22.04 -20.13 -12.86
C GLY A 78 -22.39 -18.65 -12.76
N ALA A 79 -23.55 -18.33 -12.16
CA ALA A 79 -23.96 -16.95 -11.90
C ALA A 79 -23.01 -16.25 -10.90
N ILE A 80 -22.65 -16.94 -9.80
CA ILE A 80 -21.68 -16.44 -8.82
C ILE A 80 -20.35 -16.13 -9.50
N ASN A 81 -19.82 -17.06 -10.31
CA ASN A 81 -18.57 -16.85 -11.05
C ASN A 81 -18.61 -15.60 -11.94
N THR A 82 -19.71 -15.43 -12.68
CA THR A 82 -19.89 -14.26 -13.55
C THR A 82 -19.91 -12.96 -12.76
N CYS A 83 -20.63 -12.92 -11.64
CA CYS A 83 -20.69 -11.76 -10.75
C CYS A 83 -19.33 -11.45 -10.13
N THR A 84 -18.62 -12.47 -9.62
CA THR A 84 -17.28 -12.31 -9.06
C THR A 84 -16.33 -11.71 -10.09
N LYS A 85 -16.30 -12.27 -11.30
CA LYS A 85 -15.45 -11.74 -12.38
C LYS A 85 -15.78 -10.27 -12.69
N HIS A 86 -17.06 -9.93 -12.80
CA HIS A 86 -17.48 -8.57 -13.08
C HIS A 86 -17.03 -7.57 -11.99
N ILE A 87 -17.16 -7.95 -10.71
CA ILE A 87 -16.70 -7.13 -9.59
C ILE A 87 -15.18 -6.98 -9.62
N CYS A 88 -14.43 -8.05 -9.89
CA CYS A 88 -12.99 -7.99 -10.02
C CYS A 88 -12.54 -7.06 -11.16
N ASP A 89 -13.19 -7.12 -12.32
CA ASP A 89 -12.91 -6.22 -13.45
C ASP A 89 -13.17 -4.75 -13.08
N GLN A 90 -14.27 -4.47 -12.35
CA GLN A 90 -14.57 -3.12 -11.86
C GLN A 90 -13.55 -2.63 -10.83
N LEU A 91 -13.12 -3.49 -9.91
CA LEU A 91 -12.09 -3.16 -8.92
C LEU A 91 -10.73 -2.88 -9.58
N ALA A 92 -10.35 -3.70 -10.58
CA ALA A 92 -9.11 -3.50 -11.32
C ALA A 92 -9.10 -2.19 -12.14
N ALA A 93 -10.27 -1.67 -12.51
CA ALA A 93 -10.41 -0.38 -13.17
C ALA A 93 -10.26 0.83 -12.23
N LEU A 94 -10.27 0.63 -10.90
CA LEU A 94 -10.08 1.72 -9.94
C LEU A 94 -8.62 2.21 -9.96
N SER A 95 -8.43 3.52 -10.05
CA SER A 95 -7.09 4.12 -10.08
C SER A 95 -6.23 3.76 -8.86
N SER A 96 -6.84 3.62 -7.69
CA SER A 96 -6.15 3.18 -6.46
C SER A 96 -5.57 1.77 -6.57
N VAL A 97 -6.22 0.88 -7.32
CA VAL A 97 -5.78 -0.50 -7.55
C VAL A 97 -4.73 -0.54 -8.67
N GLN A 98 -4.90 0.27 -9.73
CA GLN A 98 -3.95 0.34 -10.85
C GLN A 98 -2.54 0.78 -10.41
N ILE A 99 -2.45 1.65 -9.39
CA ILE A 99 -1.17 2.12 -8.84
C ILE A 99 -0.34 0.98 -8.24
N LEU A 100 -0.97 -0.11 -7.79
CA LEU A 100 -0.28 -1.26 -7.21
C LEU A 100 0.50 -2.08 -8.26
N GLY A 101 0.21 -1.86 -9.55
CA GLY A 101 0.85 -2.60 -10.66
C GLY A 101 0.40 -4.06 -10.74
N PRO A 102 0.77 -4.77 -11.83
CA PRO A 102 0.51 -6.20 -11.94
C PRO A 102 1.35 -6.97 -10.91
N ASN A 103 0.77 -8.00 -10.29
CA ASN A 103 1.52 -8.93 -9.44
C ASN A 103 2.69 -9.51 -10.23
N SER A 104 3.91 -9.32 -9.73
CA SER A 104 5.10 -9.98 -10.26
C SER A 104 5.06 -11.45 -9.86
N SER A 105 4.58 -12.31 -10.76
CA SER A 105 4.71 -13.77 -10.66
C SER A 105 6.15 -14.23 -10.88
#